data_AF-A0A423VAD0-F1
#
_entry.id   AF-A0A423VAD0-F1
#
_cell.length_a   1.000
_cell.length_b   1.000
_cell.length_c   1.000
_cell.angle_alpha   90.00
_cell.angle_beta   90.00
_cell.angle_gamma   90.00
#
_symmetry.space_group_name_H-M   'P 1'
#
loop_
_entity.id
_entity.type
_entity.pdbx_description
1 polymer ?
#
loop_
_entity_poly.entity_id
_entity_poly.type
_entity_poly.pdbx_seq_one_letter_code
_entity_poly.pdbx_strand_id
1 'polypeptide(L)'
;MAGVCLGNDVQQLLKRFDGLSEIPLGMQAMLLQSLDPDNTIRPFMEINRIMTSWDALYSRLRANFDFRANDYVPQPPVSIPLADIKQLETGQLMVCYKDYADGGKDAQALADLVLGADGPNSVVRRMFLKSGQATRKYCGYVAWRGVVPEEQVSLETREIFQSNITYSILKSGGGHVIIYNIPGEGGSIEPGKRLLNFCWYTNVPATSLDEIMNDVNGTRHHTQLAPGQVRPEIWEKQKDFAKDLFAPPYLEVIEKIDSPFLHQITDYCSPRTSFAGGKVLIVGDAVTLLRPHIAFSTNQAAYHTTLTEKLVKGELNPTGPAKNHPAKGKKQPNSGGSAEKQELKILMLHGYAQTGPVFRSKTGAMSKMIAKALPSIDATRIYPTGPHRLQPSDIPGFQPREGDDANAELDCFGWFLHDEEPGILRGFAEGMNAIANAIEEAGGVDGVLGFSQGGAVAALVAAALESDRGLPEDKEQRAWMERLREANKGQPLQFCVIYSGFVTRPGQ
;
A
#
# COMPACT_ATOMS: atom_id res chain seq x y z
N MET A 1 0.49 -17.68 -12.62
CA MET A 1 1.48 -17.15 -11.66
C MET A 1 1.57 -15.63 -11.73
N ALA A 2 1.46 -14.96 -10.59
CA ALA A 2 1.70 -13.53 -10.44
C ALA A 2 2.74 -13.31 -9.35
N GLY A 3 3.72 -12.43 -9.58
CA GLY A 3 4.69 -12.07 -8.57
C GLY A 3 4.09 -11.26 -7.42
N VAL A 4 4.60 -11.49 -6.21
CA VAL A 4 4.25 -10.79 -4.97
C VAL A 4 5.50 -10.49 -4.16
N CYS A 5 5.40 -9.51 -3.26
CA CYS A 5 6.47 -9.10 -2.36
C CYS A 5 6.12 -9.51 -0.92
N LEU A 6 7.10 -9.98 -0.16
CA LEU A 6 6.95 -10.26 1.27
C LEU A 6 7.58 -9.12 2.08
N GLY A 7 6.71 -8.22 2.57
CA GLY A 7 7.11 -7.18 3.52
C GLY A 7 7.28 -7.73 4.95
N ASN A 8 7.66 -6.84 5.87
CA ASN A 8 7.99 -7.21 7.25
C ASN A 8 6.86 -7.93 7.99
N ASP A 9 5.59 -7.55 7.81
CA ASP A 9 4.47 -8.20 8.50
C ASP A 9 4.28 -9.64 8.01
N VAL A 10 4.48 -9.90 6.71
CA VAL A 10 4.45 -11.26 6.17
C VAL A 10 5.61 -12.07 6.73
N GLN A 11 6.82 -11.51 6.76
CA GLN A 11 7.99 -12.19 7.29
C GLN A 11 7.85 -12.52 8.79
N GLN A 12 7.28 -11.60 9.58
CA GLN A 12 6.97 -11.86 10.99
C GLN A 12 5.92 -12.96 11.17
N LEU A 13 4.89 -12.98 10.32
CA LEU A 13 3.90 -14.05 10.31
C LEU A 13 4.55 -15.41 10.00
N LEU A 14 5.35 -15.47 8.93
CA LEU A 14 6.04 -16.70 8.51
C LEU A 14 7.02 -17.16 9.59
N LYS A 15 7.81 -16.27 10.21
CA LYS A 15 8.71 -16.63 11.31
C LYS A 15 8.01 -17.35 12.47
N ARG A 16 6.72 -17.07 12.70
CA ARG A 16 5.94 -17.65 13.79
C ARG A 16 5.22 -18.94 13.40
N PHE A 17 4.76 -19.05 12.16
CA PHE A 17 3.80 -20.08 11.74
C PHE A 17 4.26 -20.93 10.56
N ASP A 18 5.37 -20.58 9.91
CA ASP A 18 5.91 -21.34 8.80
C ASP A 18 6.87 -22.43 9.29
N GLY A 19 6.35 -23.65 9.41
CA GLY A 19 7.10 -24.83 9.84
C GLY A 19 8.02 -25.42 8.78
N LEU A 20 8.16 -24.76 7.63
CA LEU A 20 8.90 -25.28 6.48
C LEU A 20 10.03 -24.34 6.02
N SER A 21 10.45 -23.40 6.88
CA SER A 21 11.38 -22.30 6.59
C SER A 21 12.69 -22.68 5.90
N GLU A 22 13.07 -23.96 5.94
CA GLU A 22 14.18 -24.56 5.21
C GLU A 22 14.01 -24.58 3.69
N ILE A 23 12.77 -24.57 3.18
CA ILE A 23 12.49 -24.44 1.74
C ILE A 23 12.42 -22.95 1.41
N PRO A 24 13.31 -22.44 0.54
CA PRO A 24 13.31 -21.03 0.16
C PRO A 24 11.98 -20.62 -0.48
N LEU A 25 11.38 -19.53 0.02
CA LEU A 25 10.10 -19.05 -0.49
C LEU A 25 10.26 -18.07 -1.66
N GLY A 26 11.43 -17.47 -1.85
CA GLY A 26 11.64 -16.46 -2.87
C GLY A 26 13.09 -16.00 -2.92
N MET A 27 13.34 -14.96 -3.70
CA MET A 27 14.66 -14.35 -3.82
C MET A 27 14.69 -12.99 -3.17
N GLN A 28 15.83 -12.69 -2.55
CA GLN A 28 16.10 -11.39 -1.97
C GLN A 28 16.38 -10.37 -3.08
N ALA A 29 15.58 -9.31 -3.12
CA ALA A 29 15.85 -8.10 -3.91
C ALA A 29 16.37 -7.00 -2.99
N MET A 30 17.53 -6.44 -3.35
CA MET A 30 18.23 -5.43 -2.56
C MET A 30 18.15 -4.03 -3.16
N LEU A 31 17.83 -3.93 -4.45
CA LEU A 31 17.80 -2.68 -5.17
C LEU A 31 16.51 -2.55 -6.00
N LEU A 32 16.00 -1.32 -6.08
CA LEU A 32 15.26 -0.87 -7.24
C LEU A 32 16.27 -0.25 -8.20
N GLN A 33 16.20 -0.67 -9.44
CA GLN A 33 17.11 -0.23 -10.49
C GLN A 33 16.33 0.12 -11.75
N SER A 34 16.94 0.88 -12.63
CA SER A 34 16.43 1.19 -13.96
C SER A 34 17.45 0.82 -15.02
N LEU A 35 17.03 0.83 -16.28
CA LEU A 35 17.89 0.56 -17.42
C LEU A 35 17.98 1.83 -18.27
N ASP A 36 19.18 2.31 -18.51
CA ASP A 36 19.44 3.38 -19.48
C ASP A 36 19.24 2.85 -20.93
N PRO A 37 19.09 3.73 -21.94
CA PRO A 37 18.92 3.32 -23.34
C PRO A 37 20.07 2.47 -23.91
N ASP A 38 21.26 2.53 -23.29
CA ASP A 38 22.45 1.74 -23.64
C ASP A 38 22.56 0.42 -22.86
N ASN A 39 21.49 0.00 -22.19
CA ASN A 39 21.42 -1.16 -21.30
C ASN A 39 22.26 -1.03 -20.00
N THR A 40 22.72 0.16 -19.64
CA THR A 40 23.40 0.37 -18.35
C THR A 40 22.40 0.27 -17.19
N ILE A 41 22.69 -0.58 -16.20
CA ILE A 41 21.90 -0.70 -14.97
C ILE A 41 22.17 0.51 -14.07
N ARG A 42 21.11 1.20 -13.66
CA ARG A 42 21.14 2.35 -12.73
C ARG A 42 20.33 2.06 -11.47
N PRO A 43 20.96 1.58 -10.39
CA PRO A 43 20.32 1.52 -9.08
C PRO A 43 19.89 2.92 -8.63
N PHE A 44 18.70 3.03 -8.05
CA PHE A 44 18.19 4.33 -7.57
C PHE A 44 17.56 4.26 -6.18
N MET A 45 17.36 3.07 -5.61
CA MET A 45 16.85 2.92 -4.25
C MET A 45 17.29 1.58 -3.66
N GLU A 46 17.83 1.60 -2.45
CA GLU A 46 18.03 0.39 -1.67
C GLU A 46 16.72 -0.09 -1.04
N ILE A 47 16.50 -1.39 -1.10
CA ILE A 47 15.34 -2.06 -0.51
C ILE A 47 15.78 -3.35 0.16
N ASN A 48 14.87 -3.94 0.93
CA ASN A 48 15.04 -5.30 1.43
C ASN A 48 13.69 -6.00 1.30
N ARG A 49 13.51 -6.75 0.21
CA ARG A 49 12.25 -7.41 -0.14
C ARG A 49 12.50 -8.82 -0.63
N ILE A 50 11.72 -9.78 -0.14
CA ILE A 50 11.69 -11.12 -0.73
C ILE A 50 10.63 -11.12 -1.83
N MET A 51 11.06 -11.41 -3.05
CA MET A 51 10.21 -11.54 -4.23
C MET A 51 9.85 -13.01 -4.43
N THR A 52 8.56 -13.29 -4.50
CA THR A 52 8.01 -14.64 -4.69
C THR A 52 6.83 -14.64 -5.65
N SER A 53 6.23 -15.79 -5.92
CA SER A 53 4.98 -15.92 -6.63
C SER A 53 3.82 -16.07 -5.64
N TRP A 54 2.63 -15.62 -6.03
CA TRP A 54 1.42 -15.86 -5.25
C TRP A 54 1.18 -17.35 -5.02
N ASP A 55 1.44 -18.17 -6.03
CA ASP A 55 1.20 -19.62 -5.97
C ASP A 55 2.15 -20.28 -4.95
N ALA A 56 3.42 -19.87 -4.91
CA ALA A 56 4.37 -20.32 -3.89
C ALA A 56 3.93 -19.91 -2.48
N LEU A 57 3.64 -18.61 -2.25
CA LEU A 57 3.18 -18.11 -0.95
C LEU A 57 1.88 -18.78 -0.49
N TYR A 58 0.88 -18.88 -1.37
CA TYR A 58 -0.41 -19.48 -1.07
C TYR A 58 -0.26 -20.97 -0.75
N SER A 59 0.44 -21.73 -1.59
CA SER A 59 0.66 -23.16 -1.40
C SER A 59 1.43 -23.44 -0.12
N ARG A 60 2.37 -22.55 0.23
CA ARG A 60 3.14 -22.60 1.46
C ARG A 60 2.29 -22.37 2.70
N LEU A 61 1.50 -21.29 2.72
CA LEU A 61 0.59 -21.01 3.82
C LEU A 61 -0.47 -22.11 3.95
N ARG A 62 -0.96 -22.63 2.82
CA ARG A 62 -1.94 -23.71 2.79
C ARG A 62 -1.37 -25.00 3.37
N ALA A 63 -0.16 -25.39 2.98
CA ALA A 63 0.50 -26.58 3.52
C ALA A 63 0.73 -26.50 5.03
N ASN A 64 1.03 -25.31 5.58
CA ASN A 64 1.10 -25.11 7.03
C ASN A 64 -0.27 -25.14 7.72
N PHE A 65 -1.36 -24.89 6.99
CA PHE A 65 -2.71 -24.82 7.54
C PHE A 65 -3.46 -26.16 7.46
N ASP A 66 -3.47 -26.81 6.30
CA ASP A 66 -4.23 -28.05 6.05
C ASP A 66 -3.36 -29.29 5.85
N PHE A 67 -2.04 -29.14 5.92
CA PHE A 67 -1.06 -30.23 5.87
C PHE A 67 -1.15 -31.08 4.60
N ARG A 68 -1.63 -30.51 3.49
CA ARG A 68 -1.70 -31.20 2.20
C ARG A 68 -0.45 -30.95 1.38
N ALA A 69 0.08 -32.05 0.84
CA ALA A 69 1.15 -31.99 -0.12
C ALA A 69 0.67 -31.34 -1.44
N ASN A 70 1.56 -30.62 -2.10
CA ASN A 70 1.38 -30.07 -3.43
C ASN A 70 2.74 -29.93 -4.12
N ASP A 71 2.76 -29.51 -5.39
CA ASP A 71 3.98 -29.42 -6.18
C ASP A 71 5.02 -28.44 -5.61
N TYR A 72 4.61 -27.45 -4.83
CA TYR A 72 5.51 -26.52 -4.12
C TYR A 72 5.95 -27.03 -2.74
N VAL A 73 5.14 -27.88 -2.10
CA VAL A 73 5.38 -28.43 -0.76
C VAL A 73 5.02 -29.92 -0.76
N PRO A 74 5.90 -30.79 -1.27
CA PRO A 74 5.60 -32.23 -1.40
C PRO A 74 5.59 -32.96 -0.05
N GLN A 75 6.25 -32.40 0.97
CA GLN A 75 6.30 -32.94 2.33
C GLN A 75 5.82 -31.87 3.33
N PRO A 76 4.50 -31.71 3.52
CA PRO A 76 3.96 -30.75 4.48
C PRO A 76 4.30 -31.18 5.93
N PRO A 77 4.35 -30.26 6.90
CA PRO A 77 4.66 -30.56 8.28
C PRO A 77 3.59 -31.49 8.90
N VAL A 78 3.98 -32.30 9.87
CA VAL A 78 3.08 -33.21 10.59
C VAL A 78 2.27 -32.42 11.62
N SER A 79 0.96 -32.66 11.69
CA SER A 79 0.06 -31.99 12.64
C SER A 79 -0.77 -32.95 13.48
N ILE A 80 -1.08 -32.46 14.68
CA ILE A 80 -2.13 -32.93 15.57
C ILE A 80 -3.45 -32.26 15.10
N PRO A 81 -4.48 -33.02 14.71
CA PRO A 81 -5.70 -32.43 14.17
C PRO A 81 -6.51 -31.73 15.27
N LEU A 82 -6.96 -30.51 15.00
CA LEU A 82 -8.00 -29.85 15.78
C LEU A 82 -9.29 -29.83 14.96
N ALA A 83 -10.33 -30.50 15.46
CA ALA A 83 -11.67 -30.44 14.93
C ALA A 83 -12.64 -30.06 16.06
N ASP A 84 -13.50 -29.09 15.76
CA ASP A 84 -14.73 -28.70 16.45
C ASP A 84 -14.68 -27.44 17.35
N ILE A 85 -15.67 -26.56 17.14
CA ILE A 85 -16.05 -25.40 17.95
C ILE A 85 -17.58 -25.34 17.92
N LYS A 86 -18.20 -25.22 19.10
CA LYS A 86 -19.63 -24.87 19.26
C LYS A 86 -19.79 -23.66 20.16
N GLN A 87 -20.87 -22.92 19.93
CA GLN A 87 -21.78 -22.64 21.04
C GLN A 87 -23.24 -22.61 20.54
N LEU A 88 -24.18 -22.34 21.44
CA LEU A 88 -25.63 -22.46 21.27
C LEU A 88 -26.28 -21.28 22.01
N GLU A 89 -27.41 -20.75 21.53
CA GLU A 89 -28.30 -19.72 22.13
C GLU A 89 -27.66 -18.44 22.75
N THR A 90 -26.34 -18.25 22.62
CA THR A 90 -25.51 -17.30 23.40
C THR A 90 -25.22 -15.96 22.71
N GLY A 91 -25.69 -15.75 21.48
CA GLY A 91 -25.41 -14.54 20.68
C GLY A 91 -24.48 -14.76 19.48
N GLN A 92 -24.46 -15.95 18.90
CA GLN A 92 -23.61 -16.31 17.76
C GLN A 92 -24.18 -15.93 16.40
N LEU A 93 -23.32 -15.89 15.38
CA LEU A 93 -23.64 -15.67 13.98
C LEU A 93 -23.82 -17.01 13.26
N MET A 94 -24.84 -17.10 12.40
CA MET A 94 -25.03 -18.23 11.50
C MET A 94 -24.49 -17.89 10.11
N VAL A 95 -23.53 -18.68 9.62
CA VAL A 95 -22.91 -18.54 8.30
C VAL A 95 -23.49 -19.62 7.39
N CYS A 96 -24.24 -19.21 6.38
CA CYS A 96 -24.70 -20.11 5.31
C CYS A 96 -23.70 -20.09 4.16
N TYR A 97 -23.26 -21.27 3.70
CA TYR A 97 -22.29 -21.40 2.61
C TYR A 97 -22.59 -22.63 1.76
N LYS A 98 -21.99 -22.68 0.57
CA LYS A 98 -21.97 -23.91 -0.24
C LYS A 98 -20.75 -24.73 0.11
N ASP A 99 -20.97 -25.94 0.62
CA ASP A 99 -19.88 -26.85 0.95
C ASP A 99 -19.43 -27.59 -0.31
N TYR A 100 -18.40 -27.06 -0.97
CA TYR A 100 -17.82 -27.70 -2.14
C TYR A 100 -17.09 -29.00 -1.82
N ALA A 101 -16.73 -29.27 -0.55
CA ALA A 101 -16.22 -30.58 -0.15
C ALA A 101 -17.34 -31.64 -0.10
N ASP A 102 -18.59 -31.21 0.12
CA ASP A 102 -19.80 -32.04 -0.01
C ASP A 102 -20.62 -31.69 -1.27
N GLY A 103 -19.94 -31.55 -2.41
CA GLY A 103 -20.60 -31.44 -3.71
C GLY A 103 -21.38 -30.15 -3.95
N GLY A 104 -21.12 -29.09 -3.19
CA GLY A 104 -21.74 -27.76 -3.34
C GLY A 104 -23.12 -27.64 -2.69
N LYS A 105 -23.47 -28.55 -1.76
CA LYS A 105 -24.71 -28.47 -1.00
C LYS A 105 -24.73 -27.25 -0.08
N ASP A 106 -25.93 -26.75 0.20
CA ASP A 106 -26.12 -25.69 1.17
C ASP A 106 -25.82 -26.23 2.58
N ALA A 107 -24.96 -25.53 3.31
CA ALA A 107 -24.52 -25.86 4.66
C ALA A 107 -24.59 -24.61 5.56
N GLN A 108 -24.57 -24.84 6.88
CA GLN A 108 -24.64 -23.79 7.89
C GLN A 108 -23.61 -24.06 8.99
N ALA A 109 -22.96 -23.00 9.49
CA ALA A 109 -22.07 -23.05 10.63
C ALA A 109 -22.39 -21.92 11.62
N LEU A 110 -22.17 -22.15 12.91
CA LEU A 110 -22.27 -21.14 13.96
C LEU A 110 -20.87 -20.57 14.28
N ALA A 111 -20.78 -19.26 14.51
CA ALA A 111 -19.52 -18.58 14.83
C ALA A 111 -19.73 -17.39 15.78
N ASP A 112 -18.82 -17.19 16.73
CA ASP A 112 -18.78 -16.00 17.59
C ASP A 112 -18.24 -14.76 16.86
N LEU A 113 -17.37 -14.99 15.87
CA LEU A 113 -16.73 -13.98 15.04
C LEU A 113 -16.64 -14.50 13.59
N VAL A 114 -17.00 -13.65 12.63
CA VAL A 114 -16.85 -13.93 11.19
C VAL A 114 -15.85 -12.96 10.57
N LEU A 115 -14.85 -13.49 9.87
CA LEU A 115 -13.86 -12.72 9.13
C LEU A 115 -14.13 -12.79 7.62
N GLY A 116 -14.54 -11.67 7.03
CA GLY A 116 -14.60 -11.46 5.58
C GLY A 116 -13.20 -11.24 5.02
N ALA A 117 -12.49 -12.34 4.77
CA ALA A 117 -11.19 -12.38 4.08
C ALA A 117 -11.34 -12.72 2.58
N ASP A 118 -12.49 -12.40 1.99
CA ASP A 118 -12.94 -12.79 0.65
C ASP A 118 -12.52 -11.82 -0.46
N GLY A 119 -11.43 -11.09 -0.21
CA GLY A 119 -10.69 -10.33 -1.21
C GLY A 119 -11.40 -9.10 -1.78
N PRO A 120 -10.93 -8.58 -2.92
CA PRO A 120 -11.37 -7.29 -3.45
C PRO A 120 -12.86 -7.27 -3.86
N ASN A 121 -13.42 -8.43 -4.20
CA ASN A 121 -14.83 -8.61 -4.54
C ASN A 121 -15.66 -9.10 -3.35
N SER A 122 -15.28 -8.72 -2.13
CA SER A 122 -15.91 -9.16 -0.89
C SER A 122 -17.44 -9.14 -0.93
N VAL A 123 -18.02 -10.32 -0.83
CA VAL A 123 -19.45 -10.58 -0.63
C VAL A 123 -19.84 -10.12 0.76
N VAL A 124 -19.02 -10.42 1.79
CA VAL A 124 -19.25 -10.02 3.18
C VAL A 124 -19.40 -8.50 3.25
N ARG A 125 -18.49 -7.74 2.63
CA ARG A 125 -18.57 -6.28 2.57
C ARG A 125 -19.87 -5.80 1.91
N ARG A 126 -20.31 -6.42 0.82
CA ARG A 126 -21.54 -6.03 0.10
C ARG A 126 -22.81 -6.30 0.89
N MET A 127 -22.81 -7.29 1.79
CA MET A 127 -23.96 -7.60 2.64
C MET A 127 -24.26 -6.46 3.64
N PHE A 128 -23.22 -5.76 4.11
CA PHE A 128 -23.36 -4.75 5.17
C PHE A 128 -23.31 -3.29 4.67
N LEU A 129 -22.71 -3.03 3.51
CA LEU A 129 -22.66 -1.68 2.93
C LEU A 129 -23.89 -1.40 2.07
N LYS A 130 -24.30 -0.12 1.97
CA LYS A 130 -25.43 0.27 1.11
C LYS A 130 -25.06 0.03 -0.35
N SER A 131 -26.08 -0.21 -1.19
CA SER A 131 -25.90 -0.36 -2.64
C SER A 131 -25.07 0.79 -3.22
N GLY A 132 -24.06 0.45 -4.03
CA GLY A 132 -23.11 1.39 -4.63
C GLY A 132 -21.93 1.80 -3.73
N GLN A 133 -21.98 1.61 -2.41
CA GLN A 133 -20.86 1.96 -1.52
C GLN A 133 -19.69 0.99 -1.62
N ALA A 134 -19.93 -0.25 -2.03
CA ALA A 134 -18.92 -1.29 -2.17
C ALA A 134 -18.30 -1.38 -3.58
N THR A 135 -18.67 -0.46 -4.49
CA THR A 135 -18.26 -0.50 -5.90
C THR A 135 -16.83 -0.02 -6.05
N ARG A 136 -15.99 -0.85 -6.67
CA ARG A 136 -14.60 -0.52 -7.01
C ARG A 136 -14.57 0.48 -8.16
N LYS A 137 -13.61 1.41 -8.13
CA LYS A 137 -13.47 2.43 -9.19
C LYS A 137 -12.30 2.09 -10.09
N TYR A 138 -12.50 2.21 -11.40
CA TYR A 138 -11.42 2.13 -12.36
C TYR A 138 -10.46 3.31 -12.20
N CYS A 139 -9.16 3.02 -12.20
CA CYS A 139 -8.13 4.01 -11.94
C CYS A 139 -7.56 4.66 -13.22
N GLY A 140 -8.06 4.31 -14.41
CA GLY A 140 -7.63 4.90 -15.68
C GLY A 140 -6.45 4.20 -16.36
N TYR A 141 -6.04 3.03 -15.87
CA TYR A 141 -4.95 2.26 -16.44
C TYR A 141 -5.11 0.76 -16.20
N VAL A 142 -4.44 -0.04 -17.04
CA VAL A 142 -4.40 -1.51 -16.96
C VAL A 142 -2.98 -1.97 -16.67
N ALA A 143 -2.82 -3.23 -16.26
CA ALA A 143 -1.54 -3.89 -16.09
C ALA A 143 -1.47 -5.13 -16.99
N TRP A 144 -0.66 -5.05 -18.04
CA TRP A 144 -0.25 -6.20 -18.84
C TRP A 144 0.71 -7.04 -18.04
N ARG A 145 0.51 -8.35 -17.98
CA ARG A 145 1.30 -9.25 -17.16
C ARG A 145 1.65 -10.51 -17.92
N GLY A 146 2.79 -11.08 -17.55
CA GLY A 146 3.28 -12.32 -18.12
C GLY A 146 4.43 -12.87 -17.29
N VAL A 147 4.81 -14.10 -17.58
CA VAL A 147 6.00 -14.74 -17.02
C VAL A 147 6.79 -15.37 -18.16
N VAL A 148 8.11 -15.34 -18.06
CA VAL A 148 9.02 -15.98 -19.03
C VAL A 148 10.03 -16.81 -18.25
N PRO A 149 10.23 -18.11 -18.55
CA PRO A 149 11.32 -18.88 -17.98
C PRO A 149 12.67 -18.22 -18.22
N GLU A 150 13.48 -18.08 -17.17
CA GLU A 150 14.74 -17.34 -17.24
C GLU A 150 15.73 -17.96 -18.25
N GLU A 151 15.68 -19.26 -18.47
CA GLU A 151 16.46 -19.95 -19.51
C GLU A 151 16.04 -19.63 -20.95
N GLN A 152 14.83 -19.10 -21.14
CA GLN A 152 14.36 -18.76 -22.48
C GLN A 152 14.90 -17.43 -22.95
N VAL A 153 15.34 -16.51 -22.08
CA VAL A 153 15.98 -15.24 -22.48
C VAL A 153 17.49 -15.40 -22.69
N SER A 154 18.09 -14.47 -23.42
CA SER A 154 19.54 -14.39 -23.60
C SER A 154 20.28 -14.25 -22.26
N LEU A 155 21.55 -14.67 -22.23
CA LEU A 155 22.40 -14.51 -21.04
C LEU A 155 22.53 -13.05 -20.63
N GLU A 156 22.62 -12.14 -21.60
CA GLU A 156 22.71 -10.69 -21.35
C GLU A 156 21.45 -10.14 -20.67
N THR A 157 20.26 -10.46 -21.18
CA THR A 157 18.98 -10.09 -20.55
C THR A 157 18.81 -10.72 -19.17
N ARG A 158 19.27 -11.97 -19.02
CA ARG A 158 19.25 -12.68 -17.75
C ARG A 158 20.11 -11.98 -16.70
N GLU A 159 21.34 -11.60 -17.04
CA GLU A 159 22.25 -10.88 -16.16
C GLU A 159 21.70 -9.53 -15.69
N ILE A 160 20.91 -8.85 -16.52
CA ILE A 160 20.26 -7.58 -16.16
C ILE A 160 19.17 -7.76 -15.09
N PHE A 161 18.35 -8.81 -15.21
CA PHE A 161 17.17 -8.99 -14.36
C PHE A 161 17.36 -9.96 -13.18
N GLN A 162 18.53 -10.61 -13.06
CA GLN A 162 18.76 -11.76 -12.17
C GLN A 162 18.58 -11.54 -10.65
N SER A 163 18.69 -10.30 -10.14
CA SER A 163 18.81 -10.07 -8.68
C SER A 163 17.88 -9.02 -8.12
N ASN A 164 17.40 -8.07 -8.93
CA ASN A 164 16.75 -6.86 -8.43
C ASN A 164 15.48 -6.53 -9.22
N ILE A 165 14.74 -5.55 -8.71
CA ILE A 165 13.49 -5.11 -9.36
C ILE A 165 13.86 -3.99 -10.34
N THR A 166 13.75 -4.28 -11.64
CA THR A 166 14.11 -3.32 -12.69
C THR A 166 12.87 -2.60 -13.21
N TYR A 167 12.89 -1.27 -13.12
CA TYR A 167 11.85 -0.36 -13.59
C TYR A 167 12.26 0.32 -14.90
N SER A 168 11.29 0.52 -15.78
CA SER A 168 11.39 1.57 -16.80
C SER A 168 10.15 2.46 -16.73
N ILE A 169 10.37 3.76 -16.51
CA ILE A 169 9.33 4.79 -16.44
C ILE A 169 9.18 5.43 -17.82
N LEU A 170 7.98 5.37 -18.39
CA LEU A 170 7.75 5.82 -19.75
C LEU A 170 7.65 7.35 -19.84
N LYS A 171 8.40 7.94 -20.77
CA LYS A 171 8.28 9.36 -21.14
C LYS A 171 7.01 9.57 -21.99
N SER A 172 6.41 10.76 -21.94
CA SER A 172 5.34 11.21 -22.86
C SER A 172 4.14 10.27 -23.04
N GLY A 173 3.36 10.06 -21.97
CA GLY A 173 2.10 9.27 -22.03
C GLY A 173 1.72 8.58 -20.71
N GLY A 174 2.69 8.49 -19.79
CA GLY A 174 2.54 7.86 -18.49
C GLY A 174 2.51 6.34 -18.55
N GLY A 175 2.87 5.69 -17.45
CA GLY A 175 3.02 4.24 -17.38
C GLY A 175 4.42 3.83 -16.97
N HIS A 176 4.58 2.56 -16.61
CA HIS A 176 5.87 1.99 -16.27
C HIS A 176 5.82 0.47 -16.39
N VAL A 177 6.98 -0.14 -16.57
CA VAL A 177 7.16 -1.60 -16.56
C VAL A 177 8.06 -2.00 -15.40
N ILE A 178 7.78 -3.16 -14.82
CA ILE A 178 8.62 -3.82 -13.82
C ILE A 178 8.93 -5.25 -14.26
N ILE A 179 10.19 -5.65 -14.08
CA ILE A 179 10.65 -7.03 -14.23
C ILE A 179 11.46 -7.43 -13.00
N TYR A 180 11.22 -8.64 -12.50
CA TYR A 180 11.97 -9.26 -11.42
C TYR A 180 11.79 -10.79 -11.46
N ASN A 181 12.69 -11.55 -10.84
CA ASN A 181 12.52 -12.99 -10.75
C ASN A 181 11.49 -13.42 -9.70
N ILE A 182 10.74 -14.47 -10.02
CA ILE A 182 9.90 -15.24 -9.09
C ILE A 182 10.29 -16.72 -9.16
N PRO A 183 9.99 -17.52 -8.13
CA PRO A 183 10.23 -18.96 -8.16
C PRO A 183 9.59 -19.60 -9.38
N GLY A 184 10.31 -20.54 -10.00
CA GLY A 184 9.82 -21.32 -11.13
C GLY A 184 9.03 -22.55 -10.70
N GLU A 185 9.04 -23.56 -11.58
CA GLU A 185 8.36 -24.83 -11.33
C GLU A 185 8.85 -25.46 -10.02
N GLY A 186 7.90 -26.02 -9.24
CA GLY A 186 8.17 -26.59 -7.92
C GLY A 186 8.72 -25.60 -6.89
N GLY A 187 8.66 -24.29 -7.15
CA GLY A 187 9.22 -23.26 -6.27
C GLY A 187 10.74 -23.06 -6.41
N SER A 188 11.34 -23.52 -7.52
CA SER A 188 12.79 -23.38 -7.71
C SER A 188 13.24 -21.92 -7.72
N ILE A 189 14.28 -21.62 -6.92
CA ILE A 189 14.97 -20.33 -6.92
C ILE A 189 16.37 -20.41 -7.56
N GLU A 190 16.72 -21.56 -8.13
CA GLU A 190 18.01 -21.78 -8.77
C GLU A 190 18.14 -20.95 -10.05
N PRO A 191 19.21 -20.16 -10.25
CA PRO A 191 19.41 -19.40 -11.46
C PRO A 191 19.20 -20.26 -12.72
N GLY A 192 18.30 -19.83 -13.60
CA GLY A 192 17.98 -20.50 -14.87
C GLY A 192 16.72 -21.35 -14.78
N LYS A 193 16.30 -21.72 -13.58
CA LYS A 193 15.04 -22.43 -13.31
C LYS A 193 13.95 -21.52 -12.73
N ARG A 194 14.18 -20.21 -12.74
CA ARG A 194 13.25 -19.18 -12.25
C ARG A 194 12.38 -18.67 -13.40
N LEU A 195 11.40 -17.85 -13.04
CA LEU A 195 10.61 -17.08 -14.01
C LEU A 195 10.94 -15.60 -13.88
N LEU A 196 11.05 -14.89 -15.00
CA LEU A 196 10.96 -13.45 -15.06
C LEU A 196 9.48 -13.05 -15.00
N ASN A 197 9.09 -12.39 -13.91
CA ASN A 197 7.76 -11.81 -13.79
C ASN A 197 7.73 -10.43 -14.43
N PHE A 198 6.85 -10.26 -15.42
CA PHE A 198 6.64 -9.02 -16.15
C PHE A 198 5.33 -8.34 -15.74
N CYS A 199 5.36 -7.02 -15.51
CA CYS A 199 4.16 -6.23 -15.32
C CYS A 199 4.33 -4.83 -15.91
N TRP A 200 3.52 -4.49 -16.92
CA TRP A 200 3.53 -3.19 -17.60
C TRP A 200 2.21 -2.46 -17.43
N TYR A 201 2.27 -1.33 -16.73
CA TYR A 201 1.14 -0.43 -16.54
C TYR A 201 1.02 0.54 -17.71
N THR A 202 -0.16 0.52 -18.36
CA THR A 202 -0.49 1.39 -19.49
C THR A 202 -1.76 2.18 -19.19
N ASN A 203 -1.72 3.50 -19.38
CA ASN A 203 -2.91 4.34 -19.27
C ASN A 203 -3.90 3.98 -20.39
N VAL A 204 -5.13 3.67 -20.02
CA VAL A 204 -6.19 3.28 -20.95
C VAL A 204 -7.44 4.07 -20.60
N PRO A 205 -7.95 4.94 -21.49
CA PRO A 205 -9.21 5.63 -21.27
C PRO A 205 -10.34 4.62 -21.07
N ALA A 206 -11.31 4.96 -20.21
CA ALA A 206 -12.45 4.08 -19.93
C ALA A 206 -13.24 3.71 -21.20
N THR A 207 -13.27 4.59 -22.20
CA THR A 207 -13.91 4.37 -23.51
C THR A 207 -13.23 3.29 -24.36
N SER A 208 -11.97 2.95 -24.07
CA SER A 208 -11.21 1.92 -24.78
C SER A 208 -11.20 0.57 -24.04
N LEU A 209 -11.77 0.50 -22.82
CA LEU A 209 -11.79 -0.73 -22.04
C LEU A 209 -12.62 -1.82 -22.69
N ASP A 210 -13.71 -1.49 -23.36
CA ASP A 210 -14.57 -2.50 -23.97
C ASP A 210 -13.83 -3.27 -25.07
N GLU A 211 -13.01 -2.59 -25.88
CA GLU A 211 -12.15 -3.24 -26.87
C GLU A 211 -11.13 -4.17 -26.20
N ILE A 212 -10.46 -3.69 -25.15
CA ILE A 212 -9.32 -4.38 -24.55
C ILE A 212 -9.75 -5.52 -23.61
N MET A 213 -10.89 -5.40 -22.93
CA MET A 213 -11.36 -6.34 -21.89
C MET A 213 -12.31 -7.42 -22.41
N ASN A 214 -12.58 -7.47 -23.71
CA ASN A 214 -13.24 -8.61 -24.34
C ASN A 214 -12.24 -9.75 -24.54
N ASP A 215 -12.60 -10.98 -24.18
CA ASP A 215 -11.74 -12.14 -24.41
C ASP A 215 -11.81 -12.64 -25.87
N VAL A 216 -11.01 -13.68 -26.17
CA VAL A 216 -10.98 -14.38 -27.47
C VAL A 216 -12.34 -14.92 -27.95
N ASN A 217 -13.29 -15.11 -27.04
CA ASN A 217 -14.65 -15.55 -27.36
C ASN A 217 -15.65 -14.39 -27.44
N GLY A 218 -15.18 -13.14 -27.34
CA GLY A 218 -16.02 -11.94 -27.34
C GLY A 218 -16.73 -11.67 -26.01
N THR A 219 -16.39 -12.38 -24.93
CA THR A 219 -16.99 -12.13 -23.61
C THR A 219 -16.30 -10.96 -22.93
N ARG A 220 -17.08 -9.97 -22.50
CA ARG A 220 -16.56 -8.80 -21.77
C ARG A 220 -16.25 -9.14 -20.32
N HIS A 221 -14.99 -8.99 -19.93
CA HIS A 221 -14.56 -9.12 -18.54
C HIS A 221 -14.53 -7.76 -17.82
N HIS A 222 -14.85 -7.74 -16.53
CA HIS A 222 -14.95 -6.51 -15.75
C HIS A 222 -13.71 -6.18 -14.92
N THR A 223 -12.73 -7.09 -14.83
CA THR A 223 -11.59 -6.91 -13.92
C THR A 223 -10.31 -7.53 -14.47
N GLN A 224 -10.40 -8.73 -15.04
CA GLN A 224 -9.22 -9.43 -15.51
C GLN A 224 -9.50 -10.29 -16.74
N LEU A 225 -8.48 -10.44 -17.58
CA LEU A 225 -8.37 -11.50 -18.56
C LEU A 225 -7.27 -12.44 -18.07
N ALA A 226 -7.58 -13.72 -17.92
CA ALA A 226 -6.64 -14.77 -17.56
C ALA A 226 -5.70 -15.12 -18.73
N PRO A 227 -4.61 -15.85 -18.48
CA PRO A 227 -3.77 -16.41 -19.55
C PRO A 227 -4.63 -17.15 -20.59
N GLY A 228 -4.35 -16.91 -21.88
CA GLY A 228 -5.12 -17.46 -23.00
C GLY A 228 -6.44 -16.74 -23.31
N GLN A 229 -6.86 -15.74 -22.51
CA GLN A 229 -8.08 -14.97 -22.79
C GLN A 229 -7.80 -13.65 -23.52
N VAL A 230 -6.58 -13.12 -23.46
CA VAL A 230 -6.18 -11.92 -24.21
C VAL A 230 -6.23 -12.22 -25.70
N ARG A 231 -6.89 -11.36 -26.48
CA ARG A 231 -6.99 -11.55 -27.92
C ARG A 231 -5.63 -11.34 -28.61
N PRO A 232 -5.19 -12.25 -29.51
CA PRO A 232 -3.88 -12.15 -30.15
C PRO A 232 -3.63 -10.81 -30.83
N GLU A 233 -4.61 -10.28 -31.56
CA GLU A 233 -4.47 -9.00 -32.28
C GLU A 233 -4.30 -7.80 -31.34
N ILE A 234 -4.84 -7.86 -30.12
CA ILE A 234 -4.64 -6.82 -29.11
C ILE A 234 -3.24 -6.94 -28.49
N TRP A 235 -2.77 -8.17 -28.28
CA TRP A 235 -1.41 -8.38 -27.78
C TRP A 235 -0.35 -7.96 -28.80
N GLU A 236 -0.49 -8.34 -30.07
CA GLU A 236 0.41 -7.90 -31.15
C GLU A 236 0.48 -6.38 -31.25
N LYS A 237 -0.67 -5.68 -31.19
CA LYS A 237 -0.70 -4.21 -31.16
C LYS A 237 0.05 -3.63 -29.94
N GLN A 238 -0.04 -4.29 -28.79
CA GLN A 238 0.66 -3.88 -27.58
C GLN A 238 2.18 -4.15 -27.67
N LYS A 239 2.61 -5.24 -28.32
CA LYS A 239 4.01 -5.53 -28.63
C LYS A 239 4.59 -4.53 -29.62
N ASP A 240 3.83 -4.17 -30.65
CA ASP A 240 4.24 -3.13 -31.60
C ASP A 240 4.42 -1.78 -30.89
N PHE A 241 3.49 -1.40 -30.01
CA PHE A 241 3.63 -0.21 -29.19
C PHE A 241 4.85 -0.26 -28.25
N ALA A 242 5.25 -1.44 -27.79
CA ALA A 242 6.42 -1.61 -26.93
C ALA A 242 7.74 -1.22 -27.61
N LYS A 243 7.87 -1.43 -28.93
CA LYS A 243 9.10 -1.21 -29.71
C LYS A 243 9.60 0.23 -29.65
N ASP A 244 8.68 1.19 -29.57
CA ASP A 244 9.00 2.62 -29.48
C ASP A 244 9.33 3.07 -28.05
N LEU A 245 9.14 2.19 -27.05
CA LEU A 245 9.13 2.56 -25.63
C LEU A 245 10.27 1.94 -24.82
N PHE A 246 10.65 0.72 -25.14
CA PHE A 246 11.52 -0.06 -24.27
C PHE A 246 12.84 -0.46 -24.92
N ALA A 247 13.87 -0.56 -24.09
CA ALA A 247 15.18 -1.08 -24.48
C ALA A 247 15.11 -2.58 -24.83
N PRO A 248 16.08 -3.10 -25.61
CA PRO A 248 16.04 -4.47 -26.13
C PRO A 248 15.77 -5.58 -25.09
N PRO A 249 16.33 -5.56 -23.86
CA PRO A 249 16.06 -6.61 -22.87
C PRO A 249 14.59 -6.73 -22.46
N TYR A 250 13.86 -5.61 -22.41
CA TYR A 250 12.42 -5.61 -22.14
C TYR A 250 11.63 -6.16 -23.33
N LEU A 251 12.02 -5.78 -24.55
CA LEU A 251 11.37 -6.26 -25.77
C LEU A 251 11.54 -7.77 -25.93
N GLU A 252 12.72 -8.31 -25.60
CA GLU A 252 12.96 -9.75 -25.59
C GLU A 252 12.01 -10.48 -24.64
N VAL A 253 11.82 -9.96 -23.42
CA VAL A 253 10.88 -10.54 -22.46
C VAL A 253 9.45 -10.45 -23.00
N ILE A 254 9.03 -9.30 -23.53
CA ILE A 254 7.69 -9.11 -24.11
C ILE A 254 7.42 -10.10 -25.24
N GLU A 255 8.38 -10.31 -26.13
CA GLU A 255 8.23 -11.23 -27.27
C GLU A 255 8.14 -12.70 -26.82
N LYS A 256 8.75 -13.04 -25.68
CA LYS A 256 8.74 -14.41 -25.12
C LYS A 256 7.54 -14.70 -24.21
N ILE A 257 6.67 -13.72 -23.96
CA ILE A 257 5.42 -13.95 -23.23
C ILE A 257 4.43 -14.64 -24.17
N ASP A 258 4.27 -15.96 -23.98
CA ASP A 258 3.33 -16.79 -24.74
C ASP A 258 1.87 -16.53 -24.35
N SER A 259 1.60 -16.46 -23.04
CA SER A 259 0.24 -16.34 -22.51
C SER A 259 0.09 -15.09 -21.63
N PRO A 260 -0.04 -13.89 -22.23
CA PRO A 260 -0.22 -12.65 -21.47
C PRO A 260 -1.58 -12.67 -20.77
N PHE A 261 -1.65 -11.96 -19.66
CA PHE A 261 -2.89 -11.73 -18.92
C PHE A 261 -2.99 -10.27 -18.54
N LEU A 262 -4.21 -9.80 -18.33
CA LEU A 262 -4.50 -8.38 -18.18
C LEU A 262 -5.31 -8.11 -16.93
N HIS A 263 -4.89 -7.10 -16.16
CA HIS A 263 -5.64 -6.60 -15.02
C HIS A 263 -6.07 -5.17 -15.22
N GLN A 264 -7.38 -4.93 -15.21
CA GLN A 264 -7.92 -3.59 -15.06
C GLN A 264 -7.65 -3.11 -13.62
N ILE A 265 -6.95 -1.99 -13.46
CA ILE A 265 -6.59 -1.52 -12.12
C ILE A 265 -7.76 -0.75 -11.51
N THR A 266 -8.26 -1.27 -10.41
CA THR A 266 -9.26 -0.64 -9.57
C THR A 266 -8.73 -0.47 -8.15
N ASP A 267 -9.26 0.49 -7.41
CA ASP A 267 -9.02 0.61 -5.97
C ASP A 267 -10.32 0.63 -5.18
N TYR A 268 -10.16 0.45 -3.87
CA TYR A 268 -11.25 0.54 -2.93
C TYR A 268 -10.72 0.77 -1.51
N CYS A 269 -11.44 1.56 -0.71
CA CYS A 269 -11.22 1.72 0.72
C CYS A 269 -12.58 1.68 1.41
N SER A 270 -12.79 0.70 2.30
CA SER A 270 -14.07 0.52 2.98
C SER A 270 -14.30 1.64 4.01
N PRO A 271 -15.50 2.26 4.05
CA PRO A 271 -15.80 3.29 5.04
C PRO A 271 -15.89 2.74 6.47
N ARG A 272 -16.05 1.42 6.63
CA ARG A 272 -16.12 0.69 7.90
C ARG A 272 -15.52 -0.70 7.73
N THR A 273 -14.93 -1.23 8.78
CA THR A 273 -14.29 -2.55 8.81
C THR A 273 -14.96 -3.53 9.77
N SER A 274 -15.85 -3.03 10.63
CA SER A 274 -16.58 -3.81 11.63
C SER A 274 -18.09 -3.61 11.47
N PHE A 275 -18.82 -4.71 11.58
CA PHE A 275 -20.26 -4.81 11.44
C PHE A 275 -20.84 -5.70 12.54
N ALA A 276 -22.18 -5.69 12.66
CA ALA A 276 -22.90 -6.50 13.64
C ALA A 276 -22.35 -6.36 15.08
N GLY A 277 -22.01 -5.13 15.48
CA GLY A 277 -21.51 -4.84 16.82
C GLY A 277 -20.15 -5.47 17.14
N GLY A 278 -19.27 -5.64 16.15
CA GLY A 278 -17.94 -6.23 16.36
C GLY A 278 -17.82 -7.70 15.96
N LYS A 279 -18.93 -8.36 15.64
CA LYS A 279 -18.98 -9.80 15.37
C LYS A 279 -18.67 -10.17 13.92
N VAL A 280 -18.75 -9.21 12.99
CA VAL A 280 -18.30 -9.40 11.62
C VAL A 280 -17.22 -8.36 11.30
N LEU A 281 -16.06 -8.84 10.89
CA LEU A 281 -14.94 -7.99 10.48
C LEU A 281 -14.58 -8.32 9.04
N ILE A 282 -14.15 -7.32 8.27
CA ILE A 282 -13.50 -7.54 6.98
C ILE A 282 -12.00 -7.32 7.14
N VAL A 283 -11.19 -8.10 6.42
CA VAL A 283 -9.72 -8.07 6.47
C VAL A 283 -9.09 -8.14 5.07
N GLY A 284 -7.77 -7.99 4.98
CA GLY A 284 -7.05 -7.93 3.69
C GLY A 284 -7.68 -6.97 2.66
N ASP A 285 -7.76 -7.39 1.41
CA ASP A 285 -8.33 -6.61 0.29
C ASP A 285 -9.85 -6.37 0.41
N ALA A 286 -10.54 -7.08 1.33
CA ALA A 286 -11.93 -6.77 1.64
C ALA A 286 -12.03 -5.39 2.35
N VAL A 287 -11.01 -4.98 3.13
CA VAL A 287 -10.92 -3.64 3.73
C VAL A 287 -10.52 -2.62 2.68
N THR A 288 -9.30 -2.78 2.15
CA THR A 288 -8.68 -1.83 1.23
C THR A 288 -8.01 -2.60 0.11
N LEU A 289 -8.48 -2.41 -1.11
CA LEU A 289 -7.80 -2.88 -2.31
C LEU A 289 -6.78 -1.83 -2.72
N LEU A 290 -5.51 -2.09 -2.41
CA LEU A 290 -4.40 -1.23 -2.77
C LEU A 290 -4.09 -1.34 -4.27
N ARG A 291 -3.69 -0.21 -4.85
CA ARG A 291 -3.03 -0.22 -6.16
C ARG A 291 -1.67 -0.94 -6.02
N PRO A 292 -1.27 -1.79 -6.97
CA PRO A 292 -0.14 -2.71 -6.80
C PRO A 292 1.26 -2.07 -6.79
N HIS A 293 1.38 -0.76 -7.05
CA HIS A 293 2.64 -0.05 -7.27
C HIS A 293 3.67 -0.14 -6.13
N ILE A 294 3.23 -0.34 -4.89
CA ILE A 294 4.12 -0.48 -3.72
C ILE A 294 4.24 -1.92 -3.21
N ALA A 295 3.54 -2.87 -3.85
CA ALA A 295 3.52 -4.30 -3.53
C ALA A 295 3.23 -4.62 -2.04
N PHE A 296 2.21 -3.98 -1.47
CA PHE A 296 1.94 -4.02 -0.02
C PHE A 296 0.66 -4.76 0.40
N SER A 297 -0.14 -5.29 -0.54
CA SER A 297 -1.42 -5.94 -0.22
C SER A 297 -1.28 -7.18 0.66
N THR A 298 -0.27 -8.02 0.38
CA THR A 298 0.08 -9.19 1.22
C THR A 298 0.51 -8.76 2.62
N ASN A 299 1.27 -7.68 2.72
CA ASN A 299 1.73 -7.12 3.98
C ASN A 299 0.56 -6.56 4.81
N GLN A 300 -0.37 -5.85 4.17
CA GLN A 300 -1.63 -5.42 4.80
C GLN A 300 -2.44 -6.61 5.32
N ALA A 301 -2.56 -7.70 4.53
CA ALA A 301 -3.27 -8.89 4.96
C ALA A 301 -2.61 -9.54 6.19
N ALA A 302 -1.29 -9.68 6.19
CA ALA A 302 -0.54 -10.21 7.34
C ALA A 302 -0.69 -9.34 8.60
N TYR A 303 -0.63 -8.01 8.43
CA TYR A 303 -0.86 -7.07 9.52
C TYR A 303 -2.28 -7.22 10.12
N HIS A 304 -3.30 -7.37 9.27
CA HIS A 304 -4.67 -7.64 9.73
C HIS A 304 -4.79 -8.97 10.47
N THR A 305 -4.03 -10.00 10.09
CA THR A 305 -3.96 -11.26 10.86
C THR A 305 -3.45 -11.02 12.28
N THR A 306 -2.36 -10.26 12.44
CA THR A 306 -1.83 -9.90 13.77
C THR A 306 -2.81 -9.08 14.60
N LEU A 307 -3.50 -8.11 14.00
CA LEU A 307 -4.55 -7.36 14.70
C LEU A 307 -5.72 -8.26 15.12
N THR A 308 -6.10 -9.20 14.27
CA THR A 308 -7.18 -10.14 14.59
C THR A 308 -6.78 -11.08 15.73
N GLU A 309 -5.52 -11.52 15.79
CA GLU A 309 -5.01 -12.28 16.93
C GLU A 309 -5.12 -11.48 18.24
N LYS A 310 -4.64 -10.23 18.25
CA LYS A 310 -4.73 -9.34 19.42
C LYS A 310 -6.19 -9.12 19.84
N LEU A 311 -7.09 -8.98 18.87
CA LEU A 311 -8.52 -8.88 19.12
C LEU A 311 -9.08 -10.12 19.80
N VAL A 312 -8.78 -11.31 19.28
CA VAL A 312 -9.25 -12.59 19.86
C VAL A 312 -8.69 -12.80 21.27
N LYS A 313 -7.48 -12.32 21.55
CA LYS A 313 -6.88 -12.34 22.89
C LYS A 313 -7.46 -11.30 23.85
N GLY A 314 -8.34 -10.41 23.38
CA GLY A 314 -8.90 -9.31 24.18
C GLY A 314 -7.93 -8.14 24.41
N GLU A 315 -6.80 -8.09 23.70
CA GLU A 315 -5.83 -6.99 23.75
C GLU A 315 -6.30 -5.77 22.92
N LEU A 316 -7.26 -5.98 22.02
CA LEU A 316 -7.94 -4.93 21.26
C LEU A 316 -9.44 -5.04 21.51
N ASN A 317 -10.12 -3.90 21.58
CA ASN A 317 -11.57 -3.86 21.80
C ASN A 317 -12.28 -3.40 20.52
N PRO A 318 -13.11 -4.23 19.86
CA PRO A 318 -13.73 -3.89 18.58
C PRO A 318 -14.89 -2.89 18.74
N THR A 319 -15.31 -2.63 19.98
CA THR A 319 -16.47 -1.80 20.34
C THR A 319 -16.11 -0.57 21.18
N GLY A 320 -14.82 -0.27 21.37
CA GLY A 320 -14.42 1.06 21.86
C GLY A 320 -15.06 2.16 20.99
N PRO A 321 -15.39 3.34 21.56
CA PRO A 321 -16.22 4.31 20.88
C PRO A 321 -15.68 4.58 19.47
N ALA A 322 -16.51 4.31 18.46
CA ALA A 322 -16.25 4.83 17.13
C ALA A 322 -16.10 6.35 17.30
N LYS A 323 -14.95 6.91 16.90
CA LYS A 323 -14.83 8.37 16.70
C LYS A 323 -16.00 8.76 15.78
N ASN A 324 -16.99 9.44 16.35
CA ASN A 324 -18.24 9.77 15.66
C ASN A 324 -17.94 10.72 14.51
N HIS A 325 -17.90 10.20 13.28
CA HIS A 325 -18.17 11.02 12.10
C HIS A 325 -19.70 11.05 11.89
N PRO A 326 -20.34 12.23 11.93
CA PRO A 326 -21.79 12.31 11.81
C PRO A 326 -22.25 11.86 10.43
N ALA A 327 -23.13 10.85 10.41
CA ALA A 327 -23.82 10.40 9.21
C ALA A 327 -25.08 11.24 8.97
N LYS A 328 -25.20 11.75 7.74
CA LYS A 328 -26.28 12.60 7.22
C LYS A 328 -27.70 12.09 7.55
N GLY A 329 -28.49 12.97 8.17
CA GLY A 329 -29.96 12.91 8.20
C GLY A 329 -30.59 13.24 6.84
N LYS A 330 -31.80 12.72 6.61
CA LYS A 330 -32.59 12.84 5.37
C LYS A 330 -33.03 14.29 5.09
N LYS A 331 -33.20 14.59 3.79
CA LYS A 331 -33.70 15.86 3.22
C LYS A 331 -35.10 16.25 3.71
N GLN A 332 -35.29 17.55 3.93
CA GLN A 332 -36.52 18.31 3.66
C GLN A 332 -36.15 19.62 2.92
N PRO A 333 -37.10 20.27 2.21
CA PRO A 333 -36.79 21.10 1.04
C PRO A 333 -36.57 22.59 1.35
N ASN A 334 -35.71 23.20 0.51
CA ASN A 334 -35.46 24.60 0.19
C ASN A 334 -35.96 25.72 1.13
N SER A 335 -35.00 26.51 1.63
CA SER A 335 -35.13 27.97 1.76
C SER A 335 -33.75 28.62 1.57
N GLY A 336 -33.65 29.57 0.65
CA GLY A 336 -32.41 30.26 0.29
C GLY A 336 -31.87 31.15 1.40
N GLY A 337 -30.56 31.05 1.63
CA GLY A 337 -29.76 31.93 2.46
C GLY A 337 -28.30 31.55 2.28
N SER A 338 -27.42 32.51 1.96
CA SER A 338 -25.97 32.28 1.85
C SER A 338 -25.41 31.91 3.23
N ALA A 339 -25.26 30.60 3.49
CA ALA A 339 -24.67 30.11 4.72
C ALA A 339 -23.16 30.38 4.73
N GLU A 340 -22.68 30.99 5.82
CA GLU A 340 -21.25 31.09 6.15
C GLU A 340 -20.62 29.69 6.15
N LYS A 341 -19.48 29.54 5.48
CA LYS A 341 -18.77 28.26 5.43
C LYS A 341 -18.08 28.01 6.76
N GLN A 342 -18.12 26.77 7.24
CA GLN A 342 -17.38 26.37 8.43
C GLN A 342 -15.87 26.34 8.11
N GLU A 343 -15.04 27.02 8.90
CA GLU A 343 -13.60 27.00 8.71
C GLU A 343 -13.00 25.65 9.14
N LEU A 344 -12.03 25.15 8.36
CA LEU A 344 -11.22 23.97 8.67
C LEU A 344 -9.75 24.28 8.41
N LYS A 345 -8.91 24.26 9.44
CA LYS A 345 -7.48 24.53 9.34
C LYS A 345 -6.68 23.24 9.28
N ILE A 346 -5.91 23.08 8.21
CA ILE A 346 -5.11 21.89 7.94
C ILE A 346 -3.63 22.27 7.93
N LEU A 347 -2.86 21.72 8.85
CA LEU A 347 -1.40 21.84 8.87
C LEU A 347 -0.80 20.89 7.82
N MET A 348 0.08 21.40 6.96
CA MET A 348 0.64 20.69 5.81
C MET A 348 2.17 20.54 5.95
N LEU A 349 2.62 19.36 6.37
CA LEU A 349 4.03 19.06 6.64
C LEU A 349 4.73 18.42 5.44
N HIS A 350 5.72 19.11 4.88
CA HIS A 350 6.46 18.66 3.69
C HIS A 350 7.42 17.49 3.98
N GLY A 351 7.87 16.81 2.92
CA GLY A 351 8.87 15.75 3.01
C GLY A 351 10.29 16.26 3.20
N TYR A 352 11.24 15.35 3.41
CA TYR A 352 12.66 15.70 3.53
C TYR A 352 13.19 16.34 2.24
N ALA A 353 14.11 17.29 2.36
CA ALA A 353 14.65 18.09 1.25
C ALA A 353 13.57 18.86 0.47
N GLN A 354 12.61 19.46 1.18
CA GLN A 354 11.56 20.30 0.59
C GLN A 354 11.31 21.54 1.45
N THR A 355 10.47 22.44 0.96
CA THR A 355 9.97 23.60 1.71
C THR A 355 8.45 23.65 1.68
N GLY A 356 7.85 24.43 2.59
CA GLY A 356 6.41 24.70 2.62
C GLY A 356 5.86 25.21 1.27
N PRO A 357 6.47 26.23 0.63
CA PRO A 357 6.06 26.72 -0.68
C PRO A 357 6.10 25.65 -1.79
N VAL A 358 7.14 24.82 -1.83
CA VAL A 358 7.25 23.71 -2.80
C VAL A 358 6.13 22.70 -2.56
N PHE A 359 5.84 22.36 -1.30
CA PHE A 359 4.78 21.43 -0.95
C PHE A 359 3.38 22.00 -1.27
N ARG A 360 3.17 23.31 -1.08
CA ARG A 360 1.95 24.02 -1.49
C ARG A 360 1.73 23.93 -2.99
N SER A 361 2.77 24.13 -3.79
CA SER A 361 2.71 24.00 -5.24
C SER A 361 2.33 22.57 -5.66
N LYS A 362 3.02 21.56 -5.12
CA LYS A 362 2.76 20.13 -5.41
C LYS A 362 1.36 19.66 -5.00
N THR A 363 0.81 20.24 -3.93
CA THR A 363 -0.53 19.92 -3.44
C THR A 363 -1.60 20.92 -3.92
N GLY A 364 -1.29 21.78 -4.89
CA GLY A 364 -2.21 22.81 -5.38
C GLY A 364 -3.53 22.25 -5.94
N ALA A 365 -3.45 21.15 -6.70
CA ALA A 365 -4.63 20.47 -7.26
C ALA A 365 -5.62 19.98 -6.18
N MET A 366 -5.12 19.67 -4.99
CA MET A 366 -5.91 19.20 -3.86
C MET A 366 -6.92 20.25 -3.36
N SER A 367 -6.61 21.55 -3.44
CA SER A 367 -7.54 22.62 -3.03
C SER A 367 -8.87 22.53 -3.74
N LYS A 368 -8.85 22.35 -5.07
CA LYS A 368 -10.07 22.26 -5.88
C LYS A 368 -10.87 21.01 -5.53
N MET A 369 -10.19 19.90 -5.24
CA MET A 369 -10.83 18.64 -4.85
C MET A 369 -11.48 18.74 -3.47
N ILE A 370 -10.81 19.37 -2.49
CA ILE A 370 -11.35 19.59 -1.14
C ILE A 370 -12.56 20.52 -1.21
N ALA A 371 -12.46 21.67 -1.89
CA ALA A 371 -13.56 22.60 -2.05
C ALA A 371 -14.78 21.98 -2.75
N LYS A 372 -14.54 21.09 -3.73
CA LYS A 372 -15.61 20.35 -4.41
C LYS A 372 -16.24 19.27 -3.51
N ALA A 373 -15.43 18.58 -2.71
CA ALA A 373 -15.90 17.51 -1.83
C ALA A 373 -16.63 18.06 -0.59
N LEU A 374 -16.22 19.24 -0.10
CA LEU A 374 -16.69 19.88 1.12
C LEU A 374 -17.16 21.32 0.82
N PRO A 375 -18.25 21.52 0.07
CA PRO A 375 -18.66 22.85 -0.41
C PRO A 375 -19.10 23.82 0.70
N SER A 376 -19.49 23.29 1.86
CA SER A 376 -19.87 24.05 3.07
C SER A 376 -18.70 24.33 4.02
N ILE A 377 -17.49 23.87 3.67
CA ILE A 377 -16.29 24.03 4.48
C ILE A 377 -15.30 24.91 3.73
N ASP A 378 -14.70 25.87 4.42
CA ASP A 378 -13.53 26.59 3.93
C ASP A 378 -12.26 25.97 4.52
N ALA A 379 -11.53 25.22 3.71
CA ALA A 379 -10.37 24.47 4.15
C ALA A 379 -9.08 25.28 3.96
N THR A 380 -8.68 26.01 5.00
CA THR A 380 -7.42 26.74 5.08
C THR A 380 -6.27 25.76 5.26
N ARG A 381 -5.22 25.89 4.43
CA ARG A 381 -4.05 24.99 4.46
C ARG A 381 -2.79 25.79 4.81
N ILE A 382 -2.09 25.36 5.85
CA ILE A 382 -0.94 26.05 6.44
C ILE A 382 0.32 25.27 6.09
N TYR A 383 1.28 25.90 5.42
CA TYR A 383 2.46 25.23 4.86
C TYR A 383 3.75 25.76 5.48
N PRO A 384 4.08 25.37 6.72
CA PRO A 384 5.36 25.74 7.32
C PRO A 384 6.53 25.06 6.61
N THR A 385 7.73 25.65 6.73
CA THR A 385 8.99 25.04 6.33
C THR A 385 9.71 24.53 7.59
N GLY A 386 10.27 23.32 7.52
CA GLY A 386 11.06 22.73 8.60
C GLY A 386 12.28 23.59 8.94
N PRO A 387 12.75 23.58 10.20
CA PRO A 387 13.78 24.52 10.65
C PRO A 387 15.19 24.13 10.22
N HIS A 388 15.42 22.87 9.82
CA HIS A 388 16.75 22.39 9.51
C HIS A 388 17.04 22.51 8.03
N ARG A 389 17.93 23.43 7.68
CA ARG A 389 18.46 23.51 6.32
C ARG A 389 19.43 22.36 6.09
N LEU A 390 19.24 21.65 4.98
CA LEU A 390 20.03 20.48 4.64
C LEU A 390 21.26 20.90 3.83
N GLN A 391 22.42 20.36 4.20
CA GLN A 391 23.60 20.37 3.35
C GLN A 391 23.51 19.25 2.31
N PRO A 392 24.25 19.34 1.19
CA PRO A 392 24.40 18.25 0.23
C PRO A 392 24.65 16.87 0.89
N SER A 393 25.49 16.82 1.93
CA SER A 393 25.80 15.60 2.68
C SER A 393 24.63 15.05 3.50
N ASP A 394 23.65 15.88 3.86
CA ASP A 394 22.48 15.46 4.64
C ASP A 394 21.39 14.86 3.75
N ILE A 395 21.54 14.90 2.43
CA ILE A 395 20.56 14.40 1.46
C ILE A 395 20.98 13.00 0.98
N PRO A 396 20.26 11.94 1.38
CA PRO A 396 20.60 10.57 0.97
C PRO A 396 20.68 10.43 -0.55
N GLY A 397 21.83 9.97 -1.05
CA GLY A 397 22.07 9.73 -2.47
C GLY A 397 22.38 10.98 -3.30
N PHE A 398 22.67 12.14 -2.69
CA PHE A 398 23.08 13.33 -3.43
C PHE A 398 24.52 13.19 -3.96
N GLN A 399 24.69 13.31 -5.28
CA GLN A 399 25.99 13.51 -5.93
C GLN A 399 25.97 14.87 -6.65
N PRO A 400 26.87 15.82 -6.34
CA PRO A 400 26.97 17.06 -7.09
C PRO A 400 27.36 16.75 -8.55
N ARG A 401 26.82 17.49 -9.51
CA ARG A 401 27.26 17.36 -10.91
C ARG A 401 28.66 17.94 -11.05
N GLU A 402 29.50 17.39 -11.94
CA GLU A 402 30.81 17.98 -12.24
C GLU A 402 30.66 19.46 -12.64
N GLY A 403 31.21 20.36 -11.83
CA GLY A 403 31.16 21.81 -12.05
C GLY A 403 30.17 22.58 -11.16
N ASP A 404 29.34 21.91 -10.36
CA ASP A 404 28.51 22.57 -9.34
C ASP A 404 29.38 23.03 -8.15
N ASP A 405 29.16 24.25 -7.67
CA ASP A 405 29.81 24.75 -6.45
C ASP A 405 29.30 23.93 -5.26
N ALA A 406 30.19 23.18 -4.60
CA ALA A 406 29.85 22.34 -3.45
C ALA A 406 29.29 23.15 -2.26
N ASN A 407 29.46 24.48 -2.28
CA ASN A 407 28.90 25.42 -1.32
C ASN A 407 27.62 26.14 -1.81
N ALA A 408 27.05 25.75 -2.95
CA ALA A 408 25.79 26.31 -3.41
C ALA A 408 24.68 26.01 -2.39
N GLU A 409 24.10 27.07 -1.84
CA GLU A 409 23.02 27.01 -0.89
C GLU A 409 21.77 26.30 -1.48
N LEU A 410 21.56 25.03 -1.16
CA LEU A 410 20.35 24.30 -1.52
C LEU A 410 19.17 24.79 -0.67
N ASP A 411 18.05 25.13 -1.31
CA ASP A 411 16.78 25.48 -0.64
C ASP A 411 16.02 24.21 -0.20
N CYS A 412 16.70 23.36 0.58
CA CYS A 412 16.23 22.06 1.03
C CYS A 412 16.15 22.04 2.55
N PHE A 413 14.99 21.66 3.10
CA PHE A 413 14.78 21.64 4.55
C PHE A 413 14.19 20.31 5.04
N GLY A 414 14.38 20.06 6.33
CA GLY A 414 13.85 18.92 7.07
C GLY A 414 13.28 19.32 8.44
N TRP A 415 12.45 18.45 8.99
CA TRP A 415 11.90 18.58 10.34
C TRP A 415 12.88 18.09 11.42
N PHE A 416 13.75 17.17 11.04
CA PHE A 416 14.90 16.69 11.82
C PHE A 416 15.94 16.18 10.82
N LEU A 417 17.19 16.04 11.27
CA LEU A 417 18.28 15.55 10.44
C LEU A 417 18.35 14.02 10.52
N HIS A 418 18.71 13.37 9.41
CA HIS A 418 19.00 11.93 9.41
C HIS A 418 20.39 11.72 10.01
N ASP A 419 20.52 10.79 10.94
CA ASP A 419 21.80 10.37 11.49
C ASP A 419 22.03 8.90 11.15
N GLU A 420 23.30 8.51 10.94
CA GLU A 420 23.68 7.12 10.66
C GLU A 420 23.54 6.23 11.91
N GLU A 421 23.57 6.85 13.10
CA GLU A 421 23.39 6.15 14.37
C GLU A 421 21.89 5.89 14.68
N PRO A 422 21.48 4.62 14.88
CA PRO A 422 20.10 4.29 15.21
C PRO A 422 19.67 4.87 16.56
N GLY A 423 18.64 5.73 16.55
CA GLY A 423 17.87 6.10 17.75
C GLY A 423 17.96 7.56 18.18
N ILE A 424 18.86 8.37 17.61
CA ILE A 424 18.96 9.81 17.89
C ILE A 424 18.44 10.60 16.67
N LEU A 425 17.30 11.27 16.82
CA LEU A 425 16.77 12.18 15.80
C LEU A 425 17.30 13.60 16.07
N ARG A 426 18.48 13.92 15.54
CA ARG A 426 19.11 15.23 15.74
C ARG A 426 18.19 16.35 15.24
N GLY A 427 17.98 17.37 16.06
CA GLY A 427 17.13 18.52 15.73
C GLY A 427 15.63 18.28 15.89
N PHE A 428 15.20 17.13 16.43
CA PHE A 428 13.78 16.77 16.49
C PHE A 428 12.94 17.70 17.35
N ALA A 429 13.45 18.12 18.52
CA ALA A 429 12.74 19.05 19.40
C ALA A 429 12.53 20.41 18.71
N GLU A 430 13.52 20.93 17.99
CA GLU A 430 13.43 22.14 17.19
C GLU A 430 12.40 22.00 16.07
N GLY A 431 12.33 20.84 15.43
CA GLY A 431 11.30 20.50 14.46
C GLY A 431 9.89 20.59 15.02
N MET A 432 9.68 20.01 16.21
CA MET A 432 8.38 20.06 16.90
C MET A 432 8.04 21.46 17.38
N ASN A 433 9.01 22.24 17.85
CA ASN A 433 8.81 23.63 18.22
C ASN A 433 8.44 24.52 17.03
N ALA A 434 9.07 24.32 15.86
CA ALA A 434 8.71 25.02 14.63
C ALA A 434 7.25 24.71 14.21
N ILE A 435 6.80 23.48 14.42
CA ILE A 435 5.40 23.09 14.20
C ILE A 435 4.46 23.75 15.20
N ALA A 436 4.82 23.77 16.49
CA ALA A 436 4.03 24.44 17.51
C ALA A 436 3.86 25.93 17.19
N ASN A 437 4.94 26.61 16.75
CA ASN A 437 4.87 28.01 16.32
C ASN A 437 3.88 28.17 15.15
N ALA A 438 3.94 27.30 14.13
CA ALA A 438 3.02 27.37 13.00
C ALA A 438 1.55 27.12 13.39
N ILE A 439 1.30 26.23 14.36
CA ILE A 439 -0.05 26.00 14.89
C ILE A 439 -0.55 27.23 15.66
N GLU A 440 0.30 27.82 16.49
CA GLU A 440 -0.03 29.01 17.28
C GLU A 440 -0.30 30.23 16.39
N GLU A 441 0.54 30.49 15.39
CA GLU A 441 0.36 31.55 14.39
C GLU A 441 -0.95 31.38 13.61
N ALA A 442 -1.36 30.14 13.35
CA ALA A 442 -2.65 29.83 12.74
C ALA A 442 -3.84 29.97 13.71
N GLY A 443 -3.59 30.16 15.01
CA GLY A 443 -4.59 30.23 16.06
C GLY A 443 -5.19 28.87 16.44
N GLY A 444 -4.49 27.78 16.15
CA GLY A 444 -4.94 26.39 16.25
C GLY A 444 -5.22 25.74 14.89
N VAL A 445 -5.20 24.41 14.85
CA VAL A 445 -5.48 23.61 13.65
C VAL A 445 -6.41 22.43 13.97
N ASP A 446 -7.23 22.06 12.99
CA ASP A 446 -8.20 20.96 13.11
C ASP A 446 -7.63 19.61 12.66
N GLY A 447 -6.65 19.62 11.77
CA GLY A 447 -6.03 18.40 11.27
C GLY A 447 -4.64 18.63 10.71
N VAL A 448 -3.92 17.54 10.53
CA VAL A 448 -2.57 17.54 9.97
C VAL A 448 -2.48 16.59 8.78
N LEU A 449 -1.74 16.98 7.76
CA LEU A 449 -1.37 16.15 6.63
C LEU A 449 0.14 16.23 6.40
N GLY A 450 0.78 15.07 6.33
CA GLY A 450 2.22 14.98 6.14
C GLY A 450 2.62 14.08 4.97
N PHE A 451 3.68 14.44 4.25
CA PHE A 451 4.30 13.62 3.21
C PHE A 451 5.72 13.17 3.63
N SER A 452 6.10 11.92 3.40
CA SER A 452 7.47 11.42 3.63
C SER A 452 7.93 11.67 5.08
N GLN A 453 9.03 12.39 5.33
CA GLN A 453 9.43 12.77 6.70
C GLN A 453 8.33 13.54 7.42
N GLY A 454 7.67 14.50 6.76
CA GLY A 454 6.51 15.20 7.32
C GLY A 454 5.34 14.27 7.63
N GLY A 455 5.23 13.13 6.95
CA GLY A 455 4.26 12.08 7.27
C GLY A 455 4.55 11.38 8.60
N ALA A 456 5.81 11.09 8.89
CA ALA A 456 6.23 10.56 10.19
C ALA A 456 5.98 11.60 11.30
N VAL A 457 6.34 12.85 11.06
CA VAL A 457 6.12 13.96 12.01
C VAL A 457 4.64 14.22 12.24
N ALA A 458 3.79 14.15 11.21
CA ALA A 458 2.33 14.30 11.34
C ALA A 458 1.72 13.24 12.26
N ALA A 459 2.23 12.01 12.24
CA ALA A 459 1.80 10.96 13.16
C ALA A 459 2.16 11.30 14.62
N LEU A 460 3.37 11.81 14.83
CA LEU A 460 3.88 12.19 16.15
C LEU A 460 3.15 13.41 16.72
N VAL A 461 2.87 14.43 15.89
CA VAL A 461 2.06 15.60 16.27
C VAL A 461 0.64 15.18 16.65
N ALA A 462 0.03 14.29 15.85
CA ALA A 462 -1.30 13.77 16.16
C ALA A 462 -1.33 13.02 17.50
N ALA A 463 -0.33 12.17 17.76
CA ALA A 463 -0.21 11.46 19.04
C ALA A 463 0.06 12.43 20.21
N ALA A 464 0.91 13.43 20.03
CA ALA A 464 1.25 14.39 21.08
C ALA A 464 0.07 15.26 21.51
N LEU A 465 -0.83 15.59 20.57
CA LEU A 465 -2.04 16.37 20.83
C LEU A 465 -3.21 15.56 21.40
N GLU A 466 -3.10 14.23 21.53
CA GLU A 466 -4.11 13.42 22.23
C GLU A 466 -4.18 13.81 23.71
N SER A 467 -5.35 14.26 24.16
CA SER A 467 -5.57 14.77 25.52
C SER A 467 -5.47 13.69 26.60
N ASP A 468 -5.73 12.43 26.25
CA ASP A 468 -5.69 11.25 27.12
C ASP A 468 -4.32 10.55 27.14
N ARG A 469 -3.37 10.99 26.31
CA ARG A 469 -2.00 10.45 26.30
C ARG A 469 -1.19 11.06 27.44
N GLY A 470 -0.55 10.22 28.25
CA GLY A 470 0.39 10.66 29.28
C GLY A 470 1.59 11.40 28.70
N LEU A 471 2.11 12.38 29.45
CA LEU A 471 3.36 13.05 29.09
C LEU A 471 4.56 12.14 29.43
N PRO A 472 5.58 12.05 28.56
CA PRO A 472 6.77 11.24 28.83
C PRO A 472 7.50 11.73 30.09
N GLU A 473 8.27 10.84 30.72
CA GLU A 473 9.12 11.18 31.87
C GLU A 473 10.34 12.01 31.47
N ASP A 474 10.85 11.79 30.25
CA ASP A 474 11.93 12.57 29.68
C ASP A 474 11.54 14.05 29.54
N LYS A 475 12.38 14.94 30.07
CA LYS A 475 12.07 16.36 30.18
C LYS A 475 12.04 17.06 28.82
N GLU A 476 12.92 16.66 27.92
CA GLU A 476 13.02 17.26 26.58
C GLU A 476 11.82 16.84 25.74
N GLN A 477 11.44 15.56 25.81
CA GLN A 477 10.24 15.06 25.13
C GLN A 477 8.96 15.69 25.69
N ARG A 478 8.88 15.84 27.02
CA ARG A 478 7.74 16.48 27.67
C ARG A 478 7.58 17.93 27.22
N ALA A 479 8.68 18.69 27.13
CA ALA A 479 8.65 20.11 26.80
C ALA A 479 8.03 20.38 25.42
N TRP A 480 8.46 19.69 24.35
CA TRP A 480 7.89 19.94 23.03
C TRP A 480 6.44 19.42 22.90
N MET A 481 6.06 18.38 23.65
CA MET A 481 4.67 17.89 23.69
C MET A 481 3.73 18.87 24.39
N GLU A 482 4.14 19.42 25.53
CA GLU A 482 3.38 20.47 26.24
C GLU A 482 3.22 21.71 25.36
N ARG A 483 4.31 22.11 24.67
CA ARG A 483 4.30 23.24 23.75
C ARG A 483 3.34 23.05 22.57
N LEU A 484 3.27 21.86 21.98
CA LEU A 484 2.28 21.54 20.94
C LEU A 484 0.84 21.63 21.49
N ARG A 485 0.59 21.07 22.67
CA ARG A 485 -0.73 21.12 23.31
C ARG A 485 -1.16 22.54 23.60
N GLU A 486 -0.25 23.39 24.11
CA GLU A 486 -0.51 24.80 24.34
C GLU A 486 -0.82 25.53 23.02
N ALA A 487 0.01 25.31 21.98
CA ALA A 487 -0.20 25.92 20.66
C ALA A 487 -1.57 25.56 20.06
N ASN A 488 -2.06 24.34 20.29
CA ASN A 488 -3.39 23.91 19.88
C ASN A 488 -4.50 24.07 20.94
N LYS A 489 -4.27 24.87 21.99
CA LYS A 489 -5.25 25.19 23.05
C LYS A 489 -5.84 23.96 23.76
N GLY A 490 -5.01 22.92 23.91
CA GLY A 490 -5.39 21.63 24.48
C GLY A 490 -6.36 20.83 23.62
N GLN A 491 -6.67 21.26 22.39
CA GLN A 491 -7.57 20.55 21.50
C GLN A 491 -6.82 19.44 20.75
N PRO A 492 -7.35 18.21 20.71
CA PRO A 492 -6.80 17.17 19.85
C PRO A 492 -7.11 17.46 18.37
N LEU A 493 -6.32 16.88 17.48
CA LEU A 493 -6.63 16.92 16.05
C LEU A 493 -7.88 16.07 15.74
N GLN A 494 -8.73 16.56 14.87
CA GLN A 494 -9.90 15.84 14.35
C GLN A 494 -9.48 14.74 13.37
N PHE A 495 -8.38 14.95 12.63
CA PHE A 495 -7.82 13.95 11.71
C PHE A 495 -6.31 14.13 11.48
N CYS A 496 -5.68 13.04 11.06
CA CYS A 496 -4.30 13.01 10.57
C CYS A 496 -4.24 12.20 9.27
N VAL A 497 -3.56 12.73 8.24
CA VAL A 497 -3.37 12.08 6.94
C VAL A 497 -1.88 11.89 6.68
N ILE A 498 -1.44 10.64 6.57
CA ILE A 498 -0.03 10.28 6.38
C ILE A 498 0.17 9.77 4.96
N TYR A 499 1.05 10.41 4.19
CA TYR A 499 1.35 10.06 2.81
C TYR A 499 2.81 9.62 2.68
N SER A 500 3.06 8.35 2.37
CA SER A 500 4.41 7.78 2.21
C SER A 500 5.35 8.00 3.41
N GLY A 501 4.85 7.92 4.64
CA GLY A 501 5.64 8.13 5.85
C GLY A 501 6.76 7.09 6.02
N PHE A 502 7.97 7.53 6.39
CA PHE A 502 9.05 6.63 6.82
C PHE A 502 8.78 6.12 8.23
N VAL A 503 9.22 4.90 8.55
CA VAL A 503 9.19 4.37 9.92
C VAL A 503 10.43 4.89 10.66
N THR A 504 10.25 5.82 11.59
CA THR A 504 11.30 6.19 12.55
C THR A 504 11.43 5.07 13.59
N ARG A 505 12.59 4.41 13.69
CA ARG A 505 12.85 3.45 14.78
C ARG A 505 12.95 4.25 16.09
N PRO A 506 12.11 4.00 17.11
CA PRO A 506 12.31 4.62 18.41
C PRO A 506 13.67 4.20 18.96
N GLY A 507 14.45 5.14 19.50
CA GLY A 507 15.54 4.80 20.41
C GLY A 507 14.98 4.04 21.61
N GLN A 508 15.72 3.04 22.10
CA GLN A 508 15.34 2.27 23.29
C GLN A 508 15.19 3.15 24.53
#